data_AF-A0A0S8GSX1-F1
#
_entry.id   AF-A0A0S8GSX1-F1
#
_cell.length_a   1.000
_cell.length_b   1.000
_cell.length_c   1.000
_cell.angle_alpha   90.00
_cell.angle_beta   90.00
_cell.angle_gamma   90.00
#
_symmetry.space_group_name_H-M   'P 1'
#
loop_
_entity.id
_entity.type
_entity.pdbx_description
1 polymer ?
#
loop_
_entity_poly.entity_id
_entity_poly.type
_entity_poly.pdbx_seq_one_letter_code
_entity_poly.pdbx_strand_id
1 'polypeptide(L)'
;MYSKICYRYLKFWGAIIFLFLVFGISTAVSDAEEVVINEVMFYPDTTDTSLFGDHEWVELFNPSGTVNIGGMVISNHDGSQDAVLPSWDMPESTYLVVHFTTGTNDSDFSDGEGDYYVGSADVFSETMDECALYTGTPSSATIIDFVAWSGDTIYTPGTAHDYAVAALMWDTDDFFDTWQTENFSLLKYIMPGETIGRDSSSTDTNQPEDWDFHGGKNAVWRTPGQINYHELVLEPPALEREPPVVKDWTIMVYMDGDNNLSTAYWIVLNRMERAGSPANVNVVVLVDFKNYPVAGTYTIPLIQDNDWTRVRNATNVEEKNMGDPATLSDFITWCEDNYPADKYMLVLKNHGAGWKGHSVDATSANDWMYMGETKTALSTEGDTFDVVLFDQCLMGMVEVAYQIGANAKVMVASEEITYVDDIPYEKIINTINANPAWDARTVGDSLVSWCRQNMPARNTTYTFSAVDCRNIQGLINQINTFGLELKTGIDDYVGHCYPADNVQIQIRENLIKTE
;
A
#
# COMPACT_ATOMS: atom_id res chain seq x y z
N MET A 1 -51.70 55.92 -8.23
CA MET A 1 -51.23 54.60 -8.72
C MET A 1 -50.50 53.85 -7.60
N TYR A 2 -51.11 53.91 -6.41
CA TYR A 2 -50.77 53.20 -5.18
C TYR A 2 -52.02 52.37 -4.86
N SER A 3 -51.86 51.18 -4.29
CA SER A 3 -52.93 50.19 -4.03
C SER A 3 -53.44 49.46 -5.28
N LYS A 4 -52.79 48.33 -5.60
CA LYS A 4 -53.32 47.11 -6.22
C LYS A 4 -52.13 46.29 -6.73
N ILE A 5 -51.52 45.50 -5.84
CA ILE A 5 -50.68 44.32 -6.12
C ILE A 5 -50.35 43.55 -4.82
N CYS A 6 -50.63 44.10 -3.63
CA CYS A 6 -50.51 43.37 -2.35
C CYS A 6 -51.69 42.43 -2.00
N TYR A 7 -52.48 41.94 -2.97
CA TYR A 7 -53.66 41.10 -2.67
C TYR A 7 -53.75 39.79 -3.48
N ARG A 8 -52.62 39.30 -4.00
CA ARG A 8 -52.57 37.99 -4.67
C ARG A 8 -51.52 37.00 -4.12
N TYR A 9 -50.75 37.36 -3.10
CA TYR A 9 -49.76 36.47 -2.47
C TYR A 9 -50.14 35.97 -1.07
N LEU A 10 -51.33 36.32 -0.55
CA LEU A 10 -51.77 35.94 0.80
C LEU A 10 -52.85 34.84 0.86
N LYS A 11 -53.02 34.05 -0.21
CA LYS A 11 -54.03 32.97 -0.24
C LYS A 11 -53.51 31.59 -0.69
N PHE A 12 -52.20 31.37 -0.68
CA PHE A 12 -51.63 30.04 -0.91
C PHE A 12 -50.76 29.51 0.25
N TRP A 13 -50.56 30.31 1.31
CA TRP A 13 -49.76 29.93 2.47
C TRP A 13 -50.57 29.67 3.76
N GLY A 14 -51.90 29.81 3.71
CA GLY A 14 -52.79 29.63 4.87
C GLY A 14 -53.43 28.25 5.02
N ALA A 15 -53.14 27.29 4.12
CA ALA A 15 -53.78 25.97 4.10
C ALA A 15 -52.83 24.78 4.28
N ILE A 16 -51.52 25.02 4.46
CA ILE A 16 -50.52 23.93 4.66
C ILE A 16 -50.07 23.83 6.13
N ILE A 17 -50.46 24.76 7.00
CA ILE A 17 -50.09 24.77 8.42
C ILE A 17 -51.14 24.07 9.32
N PHE A 18 -52.20 23.49 8.73
CA PHE A 18 -53.26 22.78 9.48
C PHE A 18 -53.42 21.30 9.08
N LEU A 19 -52.33 20.66 8.64
CA LEU A 19 -52.27 19.20 8.40
C LEU A 19 -51.01 18.53 8.99
N PHE A 20 -50.39 19.13 10.02
CA PHE A 20 -49.22 18.57 10.72
C PHE A 20 -49.44 18.41 12.23
N LEU A 21 -50.69 18.19 12.66
CA LEU A 21 -51.03 18.10 14.10
C LEU A 21 -51.77 16.82 14.53
N VAL A 22 -51.74 15.73 13.74
CA VAL A 22 -52.39 14.44 14.13
C VAL A 22 -51.54 13.18 13.90
N PHE A 23 -50.26 13.29 13.53
CA PHE A 23 -49.34 12.15 13.67
C PHE A 23 -48.05 12.67 14.30
N GLY A 24 -47.75 12.19 15.51
CA GLY A 24 -46.47 12.45 16.17
C GLY A 24 -45.36 11.76 15.39
N ILE A 25 -44.72 12.50 14.50
CA ILE A 25 -43.44 12.13 13.93
C ILE A 25 -42.40 12.71 14.88
N SER A 26 -41.69 11.81 15.55
CA SER A 26 -40.48 12.12 16.31
C SER A 26 -39.51 12.86 15.40
N THR A 27 -39.23 14.11 15.71
CA THR A 27 -38.15 14.88 15.08
C THR A 27 -37.00 14.92 16.08
N ALA A 28 -36.18 13.87 16.01
CA ALA A 28 -34.84 13.79 16.55
C ALA A 28 -34.19 12.53 15.94
N VAL A 29 -33.71 12.64 14.70
CA VAL A 29 -32.61 11.78 14.27
C VAL A 29 -31.37 12.58 14.67
N SER A 30 -30.69 12.09 15.70
CA SER A 30 -29.37 12.57 16.05
C SER A 30 -28.39 12.01 15.04
N ASP A 31 -27.69 12.88 14.31
CA ASP A 31 -26.54 12.54 13.46
C ASP A 31 -25.31 12.11 14.32
N ALA A 32 -25.54 11.30 15.35
CA ALA A 32 -24.48 10.59 16.07
C ALA A 32 -24.48 9.18 15.50
N GLU A 33 -23.58 9.02 14.53
CA GLU A 33 -23.47 7.94 13.55
C GLU A 33 -23.23 6.58 14.21
N GLU A 34 -23.99 5.57 13.77
CA GLU A 34 -23.82 4.19 14.19
C GLU A 34 -22.52 3.61 13.59
N VAL A 35 -22.11 2.42 14.00
CA VAL A 35 -20.98 1.74 13.36
C VAL A 35 -21.31 1.51 11.89
N VAL A 36 -20.36 1.83 11.02
CA VAL A 36 -20.53 1.77 9.56
C VAL A 36 -19.53 0.80 8.92
N ILE A 37 -19.87 0.25 7.76
CA ILE A 37 -18.99 -0.49 6.87
C ILE A 37 -18.02 0.51 6.22
N ASN A 38 -16.73 0.40 6.47
CA ASN A 38 -15.75 1.32 5.90
C ASN A 38 -15.12 0.80 4.62
N GLU A 39 -14.79 -0.48 4.59
CA GLU A 39 -14.04 -1.10 3.50
C GLU A 39 -14.43 -2.57 3.37
N VAL A 40 -14.54 -3.07 2.14
CA VAL A 40 -14.96 -4.45 1.85
C VAL A 40 -13.97 -5.13 0.91
N MET A 41 -13.41 -6.24 1.37
CA MET A 41 -12.65 -7.20 0.57
C MET A 41 -13.57 -8.35 0.17
N PHE A 42 -14.07 -8.29 -1.06
CA PHE A 42 -15.00 -9.28 -1.62
C PHE A 42 -14.38 -10.13 -2.73
N TYR A 43 -13.16 -9.80 -3.16
CA TYR A 43 -12.48 -10.51 -4.23
C TYR A 43 -11.10 -10.93 -3.74
N PRO A 44 -10.96 -11.86 -2.80
CA PRO A 44 -9.66 -12.21 -2.25
C PRO A 44 -8.71 -12.77 -3.31
N ASP A 45 -7.44 -12.38 -3.24
CA ASP A 45 -6.37 -13.06 -3.94
C ASP A 45 -5.91 -14.23 -3.08
N THR A 46 -6.48 -15.43 -3.28
CA THR A 46 -6.12 -16.66 -2.53
C THR A 46 -4.63 -17.03 -2.54
N THR A 47 -3.83 -16.33 -3.35
CA THR A 47 -2.40 -16.52 -3.41
C THR A 47 -1.62 -15.42 -2.66
N ASP A 48 -2.24 -14.29 -2.30
CA ASP A 48 -1.68 -13.24 -1.45
C ASP A 48 -1.29 -13.88 -0.10
N THR A 49 -0.21 -13.40 0.50
CA THR A 49 0.32 -13.92 1.76
C THR A 49 0.44 -12.83 2.83
N SER A 50 0.02 -11.61 2.48
CA SER A 50 -0.24 -10.53 3.42
C SER A 50 -1.52 -10.82 4.22
N LEU A 51 -1.62 -10.23 5.40
CA LEU A 51 -2.68 -10.50 6.38
C LEU A 51 -4.10 -10.16 5.91
N PHE A 52 -4.27 -9.48 4.77
CA PHE A 52 -5.56 -8.91 4.37
C PHE A 52 -5.85 -9.08 2.87
N GLY A 53 -5.09 -9.90 2.16
CA GLY A 53 -5.30 -10.08 0.71
C GLY A 53 -5.91 -11.42 0.34
N ASP A 54 -5.79 -12.42 1.21
CA ASP A 54 -5.97 -13.84 0.88
C ASP A 54 -7.34 -14.42 1.27
N HIS A 55 -8.16 -13.60 1.91
CA HIS A 55 -9.51 -13.95 2.33
C HIS A 55 -10.39 -12.71 2.35
N GLU A 56 -11.70 -12.94 2.37
CA GLU A 56 -12.66 -11.85 2.46
C GLU A 56 -12.64 -11.26 3.87
N TRP A 57 -12.89 -9.96 3.95
CA TRP A 57 -13.09 -9.28 5.21
C TRP A 57 -13.93 -8.03 5.00
N VAL A 58 -14.55 -7.61 6.09
CA VAL A 58 -15.30 -6.36 6.14
C VAL A 58 -14.72 -5.54 7.28
N GLU A 59 -14.30 -4.33 6.96
CA GLU A 59 -13.88 -3.36 7.97
C GLU A 59 -15.08 -2.53 8.40
N LEU A 60 -15.23 -2.40 9.72
CA LEU A 60 -16.19 -1.51 10.34
C LEU A 60 -15.46 -0.32 10.95
N PHE A 61 -16.04 0.87 10.87
CA PHE A 61 -15.56 2.07 11.53
C PHE A 61 -16.58 2.55 12.56
N ASN A 62 -16.07 2.99 13.72
CA ASN A 62 -16.90 3.62 14.75
C ASN A 62 -16.67 5.14 14.76
N PRO A 63 -17.58 5.94 14.17
CA PRO A 63 -17.40 7.37 14.02
C PRO A 63 -17.60 8.16 15.32
N SER A 64 -18.35 7.66 16.31
CA SER A 64 -18.60 8.43 17.54
C SER A 64 -18.90 7.58 18.78
N GLY A 65 -18.32 7.99 19.91
CA GLY A 65 -18.53 7.34 21.21
C GLY A 65 -18.07 5.87 21.25
N THR A 66 -18.18 5.23 22.43
CA THR A 66 -17.92 3.78 22.55
C THR A 66 -19.21 3.00 22.29
N VAL A 67 -19.16 2.00 21.41
CA VAL A 67 -20.31 1.17 21.03
C VAL A 67 -20.07 -0.30 21.43
N ASN A 68 -21.04 -0.94 22.10
CA ASN A 68 -20.99 -2.38 22.29
C ASN A 68 -21.54 -3.07 21.03
N ILE A 69 -20.68 -3.79 20.31
CA ILE A 69 -21.01 -4.40 19.02
C ILE A 69 -21.63 -5.81 19.16
N GLY A 70 -21.93 -6.24 20.38
CA GLY A 70 -22.37 -7.60 20.67
C GLY A 70 -23.68 -7.97 19.98
N GLY A 71 -23.63 -8.99 19.13
CA GLY A 71 -24.81 -9.52 18.43
C GLY A 71 -25.19 -8.76 17.16
N MET A 72 -24.41 -7.75 16.76
CA MET A 72 -24.50 -7.18 15.43
C MET A 72 -24.16 -8.26 14.38
N VAL A 73 -24.72 -8.13 13.18
CA VAL A 73 -24.62 -9.14 12.14
C VAL A 73 -24.12 -8.51 10.84
N ILE A 74 -23.21 -9.20 10.16
CA ILE A 74 -22.86 -8.93 8.76
C ILE A 74 -23.55 -10.00 7.90
N SER A 75 -24.16 -9.56 6.81
CA SER A 75 -24.83 -10.38 5.80
C SER A 75 -24.34 -10.04 4.40
N ASN A 76 -24.45 -10.99 3.49
CA ASN A 76 -24.34 -10.81 2.05
C ASN A 76 -25.72 -10.66 1.35
N HIS A 77 -25.73 -10.77 0.02
CA HIS A 77 -26.90 -10.69 -0.86
C HIS A 77 -28.09 -11.58 -0.47
N ASP A 78 -27.87 -12.76 0.12
CA ASP A 78 -28.99 -13.69 0.42
C ASP A 78 -29.74 -13.36 1.73
N GLY A 79 -29.19 -12.45 2.56
CA GLY A 79 -29.76 -12.06 3.85
C GLY A 79 -29.40 -12.99 5.02
N SER A 80 -28.41 -13.85 4.88
CA SER A 80 -27.95 -14.77 5.93
C SER A 80 -27.14 -14.07 7.04
N GLN A 81 -26.69 -14.83 8.03
CA GLN A 81 -25.88 -14.30 9.14
C GLN A 81 -24.44 -14.78 8.97
N ASP A 82 -23.70 -14.13 8.08
CA ASP A 82 -22.33 -14.52 7.69
C ASP A 82 -21.31 -14.26 8.81
N ALA A 83 -21.51 -13.19 9.59
CA ALA A 83 -20.80 -12.97 10.84
C ALA A 83 -21.74 -12.48 11.94
N VAL A 84 -21.58 -13.01 13.16
CA VAL A 84 -22.20 -12.47 14.37
C VAL A 84 -21.09 -11.92 15.26
N LEU A 85 -21.14 -10.62 15.53
CA LEU A 85 -20.06 -9.92 16.22
C LEU A 85 -20.04 -10.26 17.72
N PRO A 86 -18.85 -10.39 18.32
CA PRO A 86 -18.68 -10.67 19.73
C PRO A 86 -19.08 -9.45 20.57
N SER A 87 -19.40 -9.66 21.85
CA SER A 87 -19.68 -8.54 22.75
C SER A 87 -18.38 -7.85 23.17
N TRP A 88 -17.90 -6.94 22.33
CA TRP A 88 -16.76 -6.06 22.56
C TRP A 88 -17.23 -4.61 22.62
N ASP A 89 -16.49 -3.79 23.36
CA ASP A 89 -16.70 -2.35 23.41
C ASP A 89 -15.72 -1.70 22.42
N MET A 90 -16.22 -1.29 21.26
CA MET A 90 -15.46 -0.63 20.20
C MET A 90 -15.36 0.87 20.51
N PRO A 91 -14.16 1.43 20.75
CA PRO A 91 -13.99 2.86 21.06
C PRO A 91 -14.28 3.77 19.87
N GLU A 92 -14.46 5.07 20.14
CA GLU A 92 -14.61 6.10 19.09
C GLU A 92 -13.34 6.16 18.22
N SER A 93 -13.52 6.38 16.92
CA SER A 93 -12.45 6.50 15.93
C SER A 93 -11.54 5.26 15.87
N THR A 94 -12.14 4.07 16.02
CA THR A 94 -11.43 2.79 15.86
C THR A 94 -12.03 1.98 14.72
N TYR A 95 -11.25 1.01 14.24
CA TYR A 95 -11.61 0.11 13.16
C TYR A 95 -11.73 -1.32 13.70
N LEU A 96 -12.63 -2.11 13.13
CA LEU A 96 -12.72 -3.55 13.38
C LEU A 96 -12.68 -4.27 12.03
N VAL A 97 -11.64 -5.05 11.79
CA VAL A 97 -11.56 -5.92 10.62
C VAL A 97 -12.18 -7.28 10.97
N VAL A 98 -13.29 -7.59 10.32
CA VAL A 98 -13.99 -8.88 10.46
C VAL A 98 -13.53 -9.81 9.36
N HIS A 99 -12.70 -10.78 9.73
CA HIS A 99 -12.05 -11.72 8.84
C HIS A 99 -12.86 -12.99 8.63
N PHE A 100 -13.21 -13.27 7.37
CA PHE A 100 -13.74 -14.56 6.93
C PHE A 100 -12.58 -15.54 6.69
N THR A 101 -11.86 -15.82 7.77
CA THR A 101 -10.86 -16.89 7.88
C THR A 101 -10.62 -17.24 9.35
N THR A 102 -9.69 -18.15 9.62
CA THR A 102 -9.24 -18.47 10.97
C THR A 102 -8.03 -17.64 11.37
N GLY A 103 -8.03 -17.09 12.59
CA GLY A 103 -6.90 -16.33 13.12
C GLY A 103 -7.00 -16.13 14.62
N THR A 104 -6.31 -15.11 15.14
CA THR A 104 -6.31 -14.76 16.56
C THR A 104 -7.00 -13.43 16.73
N ASN A 105 -8.09 -13.41 17.50
CA ASN A 105 -8.83 -12.18 17.74
C ASN A 105 -7.98 -11.14 18.49
N ASP A 106 -8.09 -9.90 18.05
CA ASP A 106 -7.71 -8.70 18.80
C ASP A 106 -8.97 -7.91 19.16
N SER A 107 -9.11 -7.59 20.45
CA SER A 107 -10.33 -7.02 21.00
C SER A 107 -10.07 -5.81 21.90
N ASP A 108 -8.81 -5.39 22.04
CA ASP A 108 -8.45 -4.32 22.96
C ASP A 108 -8.40 -2.94 22.30
N PHE A 109 -8.36 -2.87 20.97
CA PHE A 109 -8.35 -1.65 20.18
C PHE A 109 -7.24 -0.66 20.59
N SER A 110 -6.16 -1.17 21.22
CA SER A 110 -5.15 -0.33 21.85
C SER A 110 -4.28 0.42 20.85
N ASP A 111 -4.24 -0.05 19.60
CA ASP A 111 -3.60 0.58 18.45
C ASP A 111 -4.59 1.21 17.47
N GLY A 112 -5.88 1.27 17.83
CA GLY A 112 -6.95 1.82 16.99
C GLY A 112 -7.65 0.79 16.11
N GLU A 113 -7.21 -0.47 16.14
CA GLU A 113 -7.72 -1.58 15.32
C GLU A 113 -8.13 -2.77 16.20
N GLY A 114 -9.14 -3.51 15.79
CA GLY A 114 -9.43 -4.85 16.31
C GLY A 114 -9.57 -5.83 15.16
N ASP A 115 -9.28 -7.10 15.43
CA ASP A 115 -9.40 -8.18 14.45
C ASP A 115 -10.38 -9.24 14.99
N TYR A 116 -11.39 -9.60 14.21
CA TYR A 116 -12.31 -10.68 14.57
C TYR A 116 -12.37 -11.76 13.49
N TYR A 117 -11.99 -12.98 13.84
CA TYR A 117 -11.94 -14.11 12.91
C TYR A 117 -13.15 -15.02 13.08
N VAL A 118 -14.00 -15.11 12.06
CA VAL A 118 -15.25 -15.92 12.07
C VAL A 118 -15.08 -17.34 11.53
N GLY A 119 -13.99 -17.64 10.81
CA GLY A 119 -13.68 -18.99 10.31
C GLY A 119 -14.53 -19.47 9.12
N SER A 120 -15.41 -18.63 8.58
CA SER A 120 -16.12 -18.86 7.30
C SER A 120 -15.22 -18.47 6.12
N ALA A 121 -15.50 -18.96 4.91
CA ALA A 121 -14.85 -18.53 3.66
C ALA A 121 -15.91 -18.53 2.54
N ASP A 122 -15.71 -17.70 1.52
CA ASP A 122 -16.59 -17.55 0.34
C ASP A 122 -17.97 -16.94 0.68
N VAL A 123 -17.95 -15.80 1.35
CA VAL A 123 -19.13 -15.00 1.73
C VAL A 123 -19.63 -14.13 0.59
N PHE A 124 -18.74 -13.56 -0.23
CA PHE A 124 -19.09 -12.58 -1.24
C PHE A 124 -18.74 -13.04 -2.66
N SER A 125 -19.49 -12.54 -3.64
CA SER A 125 -19.21 -12.72 -5.05
C SER A 125 -18.41 -11.55 -5.62
N GLU A 126 -17.34 -11.88 -6.34
CA GLU A 126 -16.53 -10.94 -7.11
C GLU A 126 -17.30 -10.23 -8.26
N THR A 127 -18.39 -10.84 -8.74
CA THR A 127 -19.14 -10.32 -9.90
C THR A 127 -20.22 -9.32 -9.52
N MET A 128 -21.00 -9.65 -8.50
CA MET A 128 -22.01 -8.78 -7.90
C MET A 128 -22.41 -9.35 -6.54
N ASP A 129 -22.47 -8.52 -5.51
CA ASP A 129 -22.97 -8.91 -4.20
C ASP A 129 -23.38 -7.67 -3.40
N GLU A 130 -23.76 -7.91 -2.16
CA GLU A 130 -24.18 -6.92 -1.18
C GLU A 130 -23.41 -7.17 0.12
N CYS A 131 -23.13 -6.11 0.87
CA CYS A 131 -22.66 -6.22 2.26
C CYS A 131 -23.57 -5.36 3.12
N ALA A 132 -24.15 -5.95 4.15
CA ALA A 132 -25.11 -5.28 5.03
C ALA A 132 -24.78 -5.53 6.50
N LEU A 133 -24.85 -4.46 7.29
CA LEU A 133 -24.63 -4.49 8.73
C LEU A 133 -25.95 -4.30 9.46
N TYR A 134 -26.17 -5.08 10.52
CA TYR A 134 -27.40 -5.06 11.31
C TYR A 134 -27.09 -5.01 12.81
N THR A 135 -27.99 -4.41 13.59
CA THR A 135 -27.96 -4.44 15.08
C THR A 135 -28.38 -5.79 15.68
N GLY A 136 -28.77 -6.77 14.84
CA GLY A 136 -29.29 -8.07 15.27
C GLY A 136 -29.73 -8.93 14.09
N THR A 137 -30.81 -9.71 14.25
CA THR A 137 -31.32 -10.57 13.16
C THR A 137 -31.63 -9.75 11.89
N PRO A 138 -31.16 -10.16 10.69
CA PRO A 138 -31.38 -9.41 9.45
C PRO A 138 -32.84 -9.11 9.16
N SER A 139 -33.15 -7.82 8.97
CA SER A 139 -34.46 -7.30 8.57
C SER A 139 -34.34 -5.81 8.22
N SER A 140 -35.35 -5.26 7.56
CA SER A 140 -35.44 -3.81 7.33
C SER A 140 -35.57 -2.97 8.62
N ALA A 141 -35.86 -3.59 9.77
CA ALA A 141 -35.95 -2.90 11.05
C ALA A 141 -34.63 -2.89 11.85
N THR A 142 -33.64 -3.65 11.40
CA THR A 142 -32.38 -3.88 12.12
C THR A 142 -31.15 -3.52 11.30
N ILE A 143 -31.29 -3.30 9.98
CA ILE A 143 -30.22 -2.86 9.09
C ILE A 143 -29.78 -1.45 9.47
N ILE A 144 -28.46 -1.22 9.46
CA ILE A 144 -27.84 0.06 9.84
C ILE A 144 -26.84 0.57 8.82
N ASP A 145 -26.28 -0.30 7.98
CA ASP A 145 -25.46 0.11 6.85
C ASP A 145 -25.53 -0.92 5.72
N PHE A 146 -25.25 -0.47 4.49
CA PHE A 146 -25.41 -1.25 3.28
C PHE A 146 -24.51 -0.75 2.14
N VAL A 147 -23.97 -1.68 1.37
CA VAL A 147 -23.39 -1.42 0.05
C VAL A 147 -23.73 -2.56 -0.89
N ALA A 148 -24.00 -2.23 -2.15
CA ALA A 148 -24.12 -3.17 -3.26
C ALA A 148 -23.11 -2.83 -4.35
N TRP A 149 -22.59 -3.84 -5.05
CA TRP A 149 -21.68 -3.64 -6.18
C TRP A 149 -21.98 -4.56 -7.36
N SER A 150 -21.50 -4.17 -8.54
CA SER A 150 -21.46 -5.04 -9.73
C SER A 150 -20.32 -4.65 -10.66
N GLY A 151 -19.60 -5.65 -11.15
CA GLY A 151 -18.52 -5.49 -12.13
C GLY A 151 -18.96 -5.69 -13.59
N ASP A 152 -20.23 -6.04 -13.83
CA ASP A 152 -20.75 -6.36 -15.17
C ASP A 152 -21.85 -5.41 -15.64
N THR A 153 -22.05 -4.27 -14.96
CA THR A 153 -23.15 -3.30 -15.17
C THR A 153 -24.55 -3.89 -14.99
N ILE A 154 -24.65 -5.15 -14.56
CA ILE A 154 -25.90 -5.86 -14.27
C ILE A 154 -25.91 -6.15 -12.77
N TYR A 155 -26.89 -5.59 -12.09
CA TYR A 155 -27.14 -5.83 -10.68
C TYR A 155 -28.56 -6.40 -10.51
N THR A 156 -28.68 -7.46 -9.73
CA THR A 156 -29.97 -8.05 -9.35
C THR A 156 -30.08 -7.93 -7.83
N PRO A 157 -31.05 -7.17 -7.29
CA PRO A 157 -31.26 -7.07 -5.85
C PRO A 157 -31.51 -8.40 -5.14
N GLY A 158 -30.90 -8.55 -3.98
CA GLY A 158 -31.08 -9.63 -3.03
C GLY A 158 -31.92 -9.24 -1.82
N THR A 159 -31.89 -10.11 -0.81
CA THR A 159 -32.67 -9.91 0.43
C THR A 159 -32.15 -8.72 1.23
N ALA A 160 -30.83 -8.50 1.26
CA ALA A 160 -30.24 -7.39 2.01
C ALA A 160 -30.58 -6.04 1.34
N HIS A 161 -30.55 -5.96 0.00
CA HIS A 161 -31.03 -4.79 -0.74
C HIS A 161 -32.52 -4.52 -0.48
N ASP A 162 -33.37 -5.55 -0.51
CA ASP A 162 -34.79 -5.41 -0.18
C ASP A 162 -34.99 -4.82 1.22
N TYR A 163 -34.14 -5.19 2.19
CA TYR A 163 -34.16 -4.60 3.53
C TYR A 163 -33.68 -3.15 3.55
N ALA A 164 -32.60 -2.82 2.84
CA ALA A 164 -32.06 -1.46 2.74
C ALA A 164 -33.05 -0.49 2.06
N VAL A 165 -33.68 -0.90 0.97
CA VAL A 165 -34.73 -0.12 0.28
C VAL A 165 -35.95 0.05 1.18
N ALA A 166 -36.39 -1.01 1.87
CA ALA A 166 -37.52 -0.93 2.80
C ALA A 166 -37.22 -0.04 4.02
N ALA A 167 -35.95 0.09 4.40
CA ALA A 167 -35.46 1.01 5.44
C ALA A 167 -35.27 2.46 4.93
N LEU A 168 -35.44 2.72 3.63
CA LEU A 168 -35.17 4.01 2.97
C LEU A 168 -33.70 4.44 3.07
N MET A 169 -32.79 3.47 3.16
CA MET A 169 -31.35 3.72 3.17
C MET A 169 -30.80 3.76 1.74
N TRP A 170 -31.17 2.77 0.92
CA TRP A 170 -30.62 2.62 -0.43
C TRP A 170 -31.67 2.84 -1.51
N ASP A 171 -31.25 3.38 -2.65
CA ASP A 171 -32.12 3.57 -3.80
C ASP A 171 -32.36 2.24 -4.54
N THR A 172 -33.59 2.08 -5.03
CA THR A 172 -34.01 0.84 -5.69
C THR A 172 -33.15 0.55 -6.92
N ASP A 173 -32.62 -0.68 -7.01
CA ASP A 173 -31.76 -1.19 -8.08
C ASP A 173 -30.39 -0.48 -8.21
N ASP A 174 -29.99 0.37 -7.26
CA ASP A 174 -28.72 1.11 -7.32
C ASP A 174 -27.53 0.30 -6.79
N PHE A 175 -26.32 0.59 -7.30
CA PHE A 175 -25.09 -0.15 -6.96
C PHE A 175 -23.81 0.62 -7.33
N PHE A 176 -22.70 0.29 -6.68
CA PHE A 176 -21.36 0.75 -7.04
C PHE A 176 -20.80 -0.05 -8.23
N ASP A 177 -20.55 0.62 -9.36
CA ASP A 177 -19.96 0.02 -10.55
C ASP A 177 -18.45 -0.18 -10.38
N THR A 178 -18.04 -1.44 -10.17
CA THR A 178 -16.64 -1.85 -9.96
C THR A 178 -15.88 -2.11 -11.26
N TRP A 179 -16.44 -1.72 -12.42
CA TRP A 179 -15.81 -1.88 -13.73
C TRP A 179 -16.07 -0.68 -14.66
N GLN A 180 -15.28 0.38 -14.51
CA GLN A 180 -15.44 1.62 -15.29
C GLN A 180 -14.44 1.71 -16.45
N THR A 181 -14.95 1.57 -17.68
CA THR A 181 -14.13 1.56 -18.93
C THR A 181 -14.19 2.86 -19.74
N GLU A 182 -14.88 3.89 -19.25
CA GLU A 182 -15.17 5.10 -20.05
C GLU A 182 -13.94 5.99 -20.32
N ASN A 183 -12.82 5.75 -19.63
CA ASN A 183 -11.61 6.55 -19.77
C ASN A 183 -10.36 5.66 -19.86
N PHE A 184 -9.88 5.40 -21.08
CA PHE A 184 -8.68 4.56 -21.33
C PHE A 184 -7.40 5.07 -20.65
N SER A 185 -7.37 6.33 -20.18
CA SER A 185 -6.25 6.90 -19.41
C SER A 185 -6.31 6.56 -17.91
N LEU A 186 -7.45 6.10 -17.40
CA LEU A 186 -7.72 5.76 -16.00
C LEU A 186 -8.75 4.62 -15.93
N LEU A 187 -8.42 3.45 -16.52
CA LEU A 187 -9.25 2.26 -16.34
C LEU A 187 -9.33 1.96 -14.84
N LYS A 188 -10.52 2.06 -14.26
CA LYS A 188 -10.78 1.78 -12.84
C LYS A 188 -11.59 0.48 -12.75
N TYR A 189 -10.98 -0.56 -12.20
CA TYR A 189 -11.65 -1.82 -11.93
C TYR A 189 -11.05 -2.48 -10.69
N ILE A 190 -11.89 -3.20 -9.94
CA ILE A 190 -11.44 -4.00 -8.80
C ILE A 190 -10.81 -5.29 -9.30
N MET A 191 -9.80 -5.69 -8.57
CA MET A 191 -8.76 -6.62 -8.94
C MET A 191 -8.53 -7.46 -7.67
N PRO A 192 -8.26 -8.79 -7.72
CA PRO A 192 -8.21 -9.63 -6.51
C PRO A 192 -7.45 -9.04 -5.26
N GLY A 193 -7.75 -9.24 -4.00
CA GLY A 193 -7.01 -8.58 -2.90
C GLY A 193 -7.02 -7.03 -2.94
N GLU A 194 -7.84 -6.40 -3.77
CA GLU A 194 -8.25 -4.99 -3.65
C GLU A 194 -9.66 -4.91 -3.12
N THR A 195 -9.99 -3.72 -2.66
CA THR A 195 -11.20 -3.42 -1.92
C THR A 195 -11.93 -2.24 -2.52
N ILE A 196 -13.21 -2.14 -2.17
CA ILE A 196 -13.94 -0.89 -2.21
C ILE A 196 -13.95 -0.30 -0.81
N GLY A 197 -13.87 1.03 -0.70
CA GLY A 197 -13.95 1.69 0.59
C GLY A 197 -14.50 3.10 0.50
N ARG A 198 -14.78 3.69 1.66
CA ARG A 198 -15.29 5.07 1.80
C ARG A 198 -14.16 6.10 1.86
N ASP A 199 -14.50 7.36 2.10
CA ASP A 199 -13.50 8.38 2.42
C ASP A 199 -12.96 8.25 3.86
N SER A 200 -12.01 9.11 4.21
CA SER A 200 -11.33 9.13 5.51
C SER A 200 -12.22 9.39 6.71
N SER A 201 -13.42 9.90 6.48
CA SER A 201 -14.41 10.15 7.53
C SER A 201 -15.47 9.06 7.55
N SER A 202 -15.32 8.03 6.71
CA SER A 202 -16.33 7.01 6.42
C SER A 202 -17.68 7.64 6.10
N THR A 203 -17.68 8.76 5.35
CA THR A 203 -18.91 9.51 5.05
C THR A 203 -19.92 8.58 4.41
N ASP A 204 -21.09 8.48 5.03
CA ASP A 204 -22.16 7.61 4.59
C ASP A 204 -23.41 8.42 4.27
N THR A 205 -23.63 8.66 2.98
CA THR A 205 -24.88 9.22 2.46
C THR A 205 -25.87 8.13 2.04
N ASN A 206 -25.52 6.86 2.31
CA ASN A 206 -26.20 5.65 1.86
C ASN A 206 -26.37 5.60 0.33
N GLN A 207 -25.32 5.97 -0.41
CA GLN A 207 -25.32 5.99 -1.87
C GLN A 207 -24.07 5.31 -2.46
N PRO A 208 -24.12 4.80 -3.71
CA PRO A 208 -22.93 4.25 -4.36
C PRO A 208 -21.76 5.23 -4.44
N GLU A 209 -22.03 6.53 -4.54
CA GLU A 209 -21.01 7.56 -4.56
C GLU A 209 -20.22 7.66 -3.27
N ASP A 210 -20.62 7.00 -2.18
CA ASP A 210 -19.84 6.92 -0.94
C ASP A 210 -18.57 6.07 -1.11
N TRP A 211 -18.55 5.20 -2.12
CA TRP A 211 -17.51 4.20 -2.37
C TRP A 211 -16.61 4.59 -3.54
N ASP A 212 -15.34 4.19 -3.47
CA ASP A 212 -14.39 4.28 -4.59
C ASP A 212 -13.51 3.03 -4.62
N PHE A 213 -12.69 2.92 -5.66
CA PHE A 213 -11.78 1.81 -5.89
C PHE A 213 -10.57 1.85 -4.92
N HIS A 214 -9.88 0.72 -4.81
CA HIS A 214 -8.54 0.62 -4.19
C HIS A 214 -8.48 1.10 -2.73
N GLY A 215 -9.42 0.68 -1.88
CA GLY A 215 -9.50 1.07 -0.47
C GLY A 215 -10.35 2.32 -0.20
N GLY A 216 -10.81 2.99 -1.27
CA GLY A 216 -11.78 4.08 -1.17
C GLY A 216 -11.29 5.44 -1.65
N LYS A 217 -12.15 6.45 -1.53
CA LYS A 217 -11.98 7.78 -2.18
C LYS A 217 -10.66 8.47 -1.85
N ASN A 218 -10.20 8.25 -0.62
CA ASN A 218 -8.98 8.87 -0.10
C ASN A 218 -7.87 7.83 0.06
N ALA A 219 -8.07 6.60 -0.42
CA ALA A 219 -7.09 5.54 -0.36
C ALA A 219 -6.38 5.36 -1.71
N VAL A 220 -5.16 4.87 -1.66
CA VAL A 220 -4.38 4.49 -2.86
C VAL A 220 -4.27 2.97 -2.95
N TRP A 221 -4.64 2.27 -1.89
CA TRP A 221 -4.68 0.82 -1.76
C TRP A 221 -5.56 0.43 -0.58
N ARG A 222 -5.77 -0.87 -0.36
CA ARG A 222 -6.48 -1.35 0.83
C ARG A 222 -5.85 -0.85 2.13
N THR A 223 -6.69 -0.51 3.09
CA THR A 223 -6.32 0.19 4.34
C THR A 223 -6.96 -0.46 5.57
N PRO A 224 -6.90 -1.80 5.72
CA PRO A 224 -7.43 -2.45 6.90
C PRO A 224 -6.72 -1.93 8.16
N GLY A 225 -7.53 -1.54 9.15
CA GLY A 225 -7.12 -0.91 10.39
C GLY A 225 -6.68 0.55 10.26
N GLN A 226 -6.85 1.18 9.09
CA GLN A 226 -6.18 2.43 8.75
C GLN A 226 -7.16 3.51 8.26
N ILE A 227 -6.76 4.76 8.46
CA ILE A 227 -7.51 5.92 7.98
C ILE A 227 -7.16 6.18 6.51
N ASN A 228 -8.19 6.34 5.67
CA ASN A 228 -8.01 6.79 4.29
C ASN A 228 -7.38 8.19 4.24
N TYR A 229 -6.44 8.44 3.33
CA TYR A 229 -5.47 9.55 3.39
C TYR A 229 -6.02 10.94 3.03
N HIS A 230 -6.71 11.64 3.94
CA HIS A 230 -7.08 13.05 3.69
C HIS A 230 -6.31 14.10 4.50
N GLU A 231 -5.74 13.74 5.65
CA GLU A 231 -5.25 14.73 6.63
C GLU A 231 -3.95 14.33 7.35
N LEU A 232 -3.06 13.57 6.70
CA LEU A 232 -1.77 13.26 7.32
C LEU A 232 -0.99 14.54 7.68
N VAL A 233 -0.65 14.67 8.96
CA VAL A 233 0.13 15.79 9.49
C VAL A 233 1.59 15.39 9.65
N LEU A 234 2.51 16.26 9.23
CA LEU A 234 3.92 16.16 9.60
C LEU A 234 4.16 16.91 10.91
N GLU A 235 4.54 16.17 11.96
CA GLU A 235 4.90 16.78 13.24
C GLU A 235 6.41 17.04 13.32
N PRO A 236 6.84 18.30 13.50
CA PRO A 236 8.26 18.59 13.69
C PRO A 236 8.78 17.94 14.99
N PRO A 237 10.06 17.53 15.01
CA PRO A 237 10.63 16.88 16.19
C PRO A 237 10.63 17.81 17.41
N ALA A 238 10.51 17.21 18.59
CA ALA A 238 10.72 17.92 19.85
C ALA A 238 12.19 18.38 19.96
N LEU A 239 12.40 19.56 20.56
CA LEU A 239 13.65 20.34 20.52
C LEU A 239 14.87 19.78 21.29
N GLU A 240 14.90 18.50 21.66
CA GLU A 240 16.01 17.93 22.44
C GLU A 240 16.58 16.70 21.73
N ARG A 241 17.70 16.90 21.03
CA ARG A 241 18.48 15.80 20.48
C ARG A 241 19.65 15.49 21.42
N GLU A 242 19.58 14.35 22.10
CA GLU A 242 20.71 13.75 22.80
C GLU A 242 21.85 13.41 21.80
N PRO A 243 23.12 13.38 22.25
CA PRO A 243 24.22 13.01 21.37
C PRO A 243 24.00 11.61 20.75
N PRO A 244 24.48 11.38 19.51
CA PRO A 244 24.26 10.12 18.82
C PRO A 244 24.78 8.92 19.61
N VAL A 245 23.96 7.88 19.75
CA VAL A 245 24.37 6.58 20.29
C VAL A 245 24.64 5.63 19.12
N VAL A 246 25.80 4.98 19.15
CA VAL A 246 26.15 3.97 18.14
C VAL A 246 25.25 2.73 18.33
N LYS A 247 24.51 2.35 17.30
CA LYS A 247 23.68 1.12 17.27
C LYS A 247 24.31 0.02 16.41
N ASP A 248 23.76 -1.19 16.43
CA ASP A 248 24.25 -2.28 15.59
C ASP A 248 23.96 -2.03 14.10
N TRP A 249 22.80 -1.44 13.79
CA TRP A 249 22.39 -1.12 12.41
C TRP A 249 21.81 0.29 12.29
N THR A 250 22.09 0.93 11.15
CA THR A 250 21.32 2.09 10.65
C THR A 250 20.75 1.76 9.28
N ILE A 251 19.44 1.90 9.14
CA ILE A 251 18.69 1.78 7.89
C ILE A 251 18.39 3.19 7.39
N MET A 252 19.01 3.57 6.27
CA MET A 252 18.84 4.85 5.59
C MET A 252 17.86 4.65 4.44
N VAL A 253 16.75 5.38 4.43
CA VAL A 253 15.73 5.27 3.37
C VAL A 253 15.67 6.57 2.59
N TYR A 254 16.13 6.52 1.34
CA TYR A 254 16.07 7.63 0.39
C TYR A 254 14.85 7.45 -0.50
N MET A 255 13.83 8.26 -0.24
CA MET A 255 12.48 8.07 -0.72
C MET A 255 12.04 9.27 -1.57
N ASP A 256 12.25 9.18 -2.87
CA ASP A 256 11.90 10.25 -3.81
C ASP A 256 10.41 10.11 -4.18
N GLY A 257 9.55 10.87 -3.51
CA GLY A 257 8.11 10.89 -3.76
C GLY A 257 7.69 12.04 -4.66
N ASP A 258 8.62 12.84 -5.20
CA ASP A 258 8.27 14.00 -6.04
C ASP A 258 7.85 13.58 -7.46
N ASN A 259 6.80 12.76 -7.53
CA ASN A 259 6.22 12.23 -8.75
C ASN A 259 4.84 11.62 -8.42
N ASN A 260 4.38 10.65 -9.20
CA ASN A 260 3.08 9.99 -9.00
C ASN A 260 3.06 8.98 -7.82
N LEU A 261 4.18 8.76 -7.14
CA LEU A 261 4.26 7.90 -5.94
C LEU A 261 4.06 8.67 -4.62
N SER A 262 4.05 10.00 -4.67
CA SER A 262 3.97 10.90 -3.50
C SER A 262 2.95 10.46 -2.46
N THR A 263 1.72 10.18 -2.88
CA THR A 263 0.62 9.86 -1.96
C THR A 263 0.81 8.49 -1.29
N ALA A 264 1.34 7.52 -2.03
CA ALA A 264 1.50 6.16 -1.53
C ALA A 264 2.66 6.05 -0.52
N TYR A 265 3.61 6.98 -0.54
CA TYR A 265 4.75 6.99 0.39
C TYR A 265 4.37 7.32 1.83
N TRP A 266 3.24 7.97 2.01
CA TRP A 266 2.67 8.18 3.32
C TRP A 266 2.27 6.87 4.03
N ILE A 267 1.70 5.91 3.30
CA ILE A 267 1.40 4.56 3.80
C ILE A 267 2.69 3.86 4.21
N VAL A 268 3.72 3.98 3.38
CA VAL A 268 5.02 3.35 3.63
C VAL A 268 5.67 3.93 4.89
N LEU A 269 5.61 5.26 5.08
CA LEU A 269 6.12 5.92 6.30
C LEU A 269 5.42 5.43 7.56
N ASN A 270 4.08 5.45 7.60
CA ASN A 270 3.33 5.00 8.78
C ASN A 270 3.60 3.51 9.07
N ARG A 271 3.68 2.66 8.03
CA ARG A 271 4.07 1.25 8.19
C ARG A 271 5.48 1.09 8.76
N MET A 272 6.41 1.98 8.44
CA MET A 272 7.74 1.98 9.06
C MET A 272 7.69 2.48 10.51
N GLU A 273 6.85 3.46 10.84
CA GLU A 273 6.64 3.96 12.22
C GLU A 273 6.12 2.90 13.17
N ARG A 274 5.36 1.90 12.71
CA ARG A 274 4.99 0.74 13.56
C ARG A 274 6.18 0.03 14.20
N ALA A 275 7.34 0.03 13.53
CA ALA A 275 8.60 -0.47 14.08
C ALA A 275 9.49 0.65 14.65
N GLY A 276 9.47 1.83 14.02
CA GLY A 276 10.28 2.99 14.41
C GLY A 276 11.79 2.72 14.40
N SER A 277 12.50 3.33 15.35
CA SER A 277 13.94 3.11 15.59
C SER A 277 14.16 2.32 16.90
N PRO A 278 14.02 0.99 16.91
CA PRO A 278 14.10 0.18 18.12
C PRO A 278 15.53 0.10 18.69
N ALA A 279 15.72 -0.63 19.79
CA ALA A 279 16.94 -0.59 20.59
C ALA A 279 18.26 -0.75 19.81
N ASN A 280 18.30 -1.66 18.82
CA ASN A 280 19.52 -2.01 18.08
C ASN A 280 19.56 -1.42 16.66
N VAL A 281 18.50 -0.71 16.22
CA VAL A 281 18.37 -0.23 14.84
C VAL A 281 17.96 1.25 14.83
N ASN A 282 18.68 2.08 14.06
CA ASN A 282 18.19 3.40 13.67
C ASN A 282 17.48 3.27 12.33
N VAL A 283 16.33 3.94 12.17
CA VAL A 283 15.65 4.05 10.88
C VAL A 283 15.44 5.53 10.59
N VAL A 284 16.00 5.98 9.46
CA VAL A 284 16.05 7.39 9.11
C VAL A 284 15.65 7.54 7.65
N VAL A 285 14.66 8.38 7.39
CA VAL A 285 14.12 8.61 6.05
C VAL A 285 14.44 10.02 5.59
N LEU A 286 14.92 10.16 4.35
CA LEU A 286 14.80 11.41 3.60
C LEU A 286 13.70 11.18 2.56
N VAL A 287 12.62 11.93 2.67
CA VAL A 287 11.47 11.83 1.77
C VAL A 287 11.21 13.18 1.12
N ASP A 288 10.87 13.17 -0.16
CA ASP A 288 10.43 14.35 -0.88
C ASP A 288 9.02 14.17 -1.40
N PHE A 289 8.12 15.12 -1.13
CA PHE A 289 6.71 15.01 -1.49
C PHE A 289 6.31 16.06 -2.52
N LYS A 290 5.72 15.62 -3.63
CA LYS A 290 5.24 16.52 -4.70
C LYS A 290 4.04 17.38 -4.29
N ASN A 291 3.08 16.74 -3.64
CA ASN A 291 1.68 17.21 -3.60
C ASN A 291 1.09 17.15 -2.19
N TYR A 292 -0.11 17.74 -2.07
CA TYR A 292 -1.00 17.71 -0.89
C TYR A 292 -1.06 16.33 -0.17
N PRO A 293 -1.19 16.29 1.18
CA PRO A 293 -1.43 17.42 2.09
C PRO A 293 -0.20 18.27 2.39
N VAL A 294 1.01 17.75 2.16
CA VAL A 294 2.25 18.43 2.46
C VAL A 294 3.25 18.21 1.34
N ALA A 295 3.72 19.29 0.73
CA ALA A 295 4.80 19.26 -0.24
C ALA A 295 6.16 19.56 0.41
N GLY A 296 7.20 19.07 -0.24
CA GLY A 296 8.60 19.36 0.01
C GLY A 296 9.38 18.24 0.68
N THR A 297 10.64 18.54 0.97
CA THR A 297 11.59 17.54 1.47
C THR A 297 11.68 17.51 3.00
N TYR A 298 11.73 16.30 3.56
CA TYR A 298 11.75 16.06 5.01
C TYR A 298 12.79 15.00 5.41
N THR A 299 13.49 15.26 6.50
CA THR A 299 14.25 14.22 7.22
C THR A 299 13.43 13.71 8.40
N ILE A 300 13.27 12.39 8.52
CA ILE A 300 12.37 11.75 9.47
C ILE A 300 13.11 10.61 10.20
N PRO A 301 13.62 10.87 11.40
CA PRO A 301 14.07 9.83 12.31
C PRO A 301 12.85 9.13 12.92
N LEU A 302 12.59 7.89 12.50
CA LEU A 302 11.34 7.22 12.84
C LEU A 302 11.26 6.91 14.32
N ILE A 303 10.12 7.22 14.92
CA ILE A 303 9.74 6.81 16.27
C ILE A 303 8.68 5.72 16.15
N GLN A 304 8.67 4.81 17.13
CA GLN A 304 7.61 3.83 17.17
C GLN A 304 6.29 4.49 17.56
N ASP A 305 5.30 4.42 16.67
CA ASP A 305 3.90 4.72 16.97
C ASP A 305 2.96 4.02 15.98
N ASN A 306 1.66 4.06 16.30
CA ASN A 306 0.59 3.50 15.49
C ASN A 306 -0.39 4.61 15.06
N ASP A 307 0.05 5.88 15.03
CA ASP A 307 -0.82 6.99 14.69
C ASP A 307 -0.85 7.21 13.17
N TRP A 308 -1.81 6.57 12.53
CA TRP A 308 -1.99 6.65 11.08
C TRP A 308 -2.46 8.02 10.58
N THR A 309 -2.59 9.03 11.43
CA THR A 309 -2.95 10.41 11.05
C THR A 309 -1.77 11.37 11.01
N ARG A 310 -0.59 10.96 11.47
CA ARG A 310 0.59 11.83 11.47
C ARG A 310 1.90 11.06 11.40
N VAL A 311 2.86 11.64 10.69
CA VAL A 311 4.26 11.18 10.74
C VAL A 311 5.03 12.09 11.69
N ARG A 312 5.70 11.48 12.67
CA ARG A 312 6.35 12.21 13.77
C ARG A 312 7.81 12.49 13.45
N ASN A 313 8.37 13.51 14.13
CA ASN A 313 9.75 13.96 13.96
C ASN A 313 10.15 14.36 12.54
N ALA A 314 9.21 14.77 11.71
CA ALA A 314 9.48 15.22 10.36
C ALA A 314 10.08 16.63 10.39
N THR A 315 11.37 16.72 10.07
CA THR A 315 12.06 18.00 9.93
C THR A 315 12.03 18.42 8.47
N ASN A 316 11.28 19.48 8.17
CA ASN A 316 11.33 20.12 6.85
C ASN A 316 12.76 20.60 6.59
N VAL A 317 13.32 20.14 5.48
CA VAL A 317 14.58 20.64 4.95
C VAL A 317 14.28 21.44 3.68
N GLU A 318 15.20 22.31 3.28
CA GLU A 318 15.07 22.99 1.98
C GLU A 318 14.88 21.96 0.87
N GLU A 319 13.94 22.25 -0.04
CA GLU A 319 13.65 21.44 -1.22
C GLU A 319 14.92 20.90 -1.88
N LYS A 320 14.96 19.58 -2.11
CA LYS A 320 16.11 18.91 -2.71
C LYS A 320 15.73 18.31 -4.03
N ASN A 321 16.61 18.46 -5.02
CA ASN A 321 16.56 17.64 -6.22
C ASN A 321 16.98 16.22 -5.83
N MET A 322 16.04 15.28 -5.82
CA MET A 322 16.30 13.90 -5.42
C MET A 322 17.03 13.10 -6.51
N GLY A 323 17.08 13.62 -7.74
CA GLY A 323 17.93 13.12 -8.83
C GLY A 323 19.39 13.59 -8.78
N ASP A 324 19.73 14.57 -7.93
CA ASP A 324 21.11 15.07 -7.79
C ASP A 324 21.96 14.14 -6.89
N PRO A 325 23.11 13.62 -7.36
CA PRO A 325 23.99 12.78 -6.55
C PRO A 325 24.50 13.46 -5.27
N ALA A 326 24.57 14.79 -5.23
CA ALA A 326 24.95 15.53 -4.02
C ALA A 326 23.90 15.35 -2.91
N THR A 327 22.61 15.32 -3.24
CA THR A 327 21.53 15.12 -2.27
C THR A 327 21.67 13.76 -1.57
N LEU A 328 21.91 12.69 -2.35
CA LEU A 328 22.11 11.35 -1.80
C LEU A 328 23.40 11.28 -0.96
N SER A 329 24.51 11.85 -1.43
CA SER A 329 25.76 11.89 -0.66
C SER A 329 25.58 12.64 0.66
N ASP A 330 24.96 13.81 0.63
CA ASP A 330 24.72 14.64 1.82
C ASP A 330 23.84 13.90 2.82
N PHE A 331 22.83 13.16 2.35
CA PHE A 331 21.97 12.35 3.21
C PHE A 331 22.72 11.20 3.88
N ILE A 332 23.56 10.49 3.13
CA ILE A 332 24.38 9.40 3.66
C ILE A 332 25.32 9.94 4.75
N THR A 333 26.10 10.97 4.44
CA THR A 333 27.02 11.59 5.40
C THR A 333 26.28 12.11 6.63
N TRP A 334 25.13 12.76 6.43
CA TRP A 334 24.31 13.21 7.55
C TRP A 334 23.85 12.04 8.41
N CYS A 335 23.41 10.92 7.83
CA CYS A 335 23.01 9.74 8.58
C CYS A 335 24.17 9.12 9.36
N GLU A 336 25.37 9.00 8.78
CA GLU A 336 26.55 8.47 9.46
C GLU A 336 26.98 9.34 10.66
N ASP A 337 26.95 10.67 10.50
CA ASP A 337 27.29 11.63 11.56
C ASP A 337 26.27 11.62 12.72
N ASN A 338 24.99 11.42 12.40
CA ASN A 338 23.87 11.64 13.31
C ASN A 338 23.31 10.34 13.90
N TYR A 339 23.43 9.23 13.17
CA TYR A 339 22.92 7.91 13.53
C TYR A 339 24.00 6.86 13.26
N PRO A 340 25.16 6.96 13.91
CA PRO A 340 26.27 6.05 13.68
C PRO A 340 25.86 4.62 14.04
N ALA A 341 26.34 3.66 13.26
CA ALA A 341 26.15 2.25 13.52
C ALA A 341 27.34 1.40 13.06
N ASP A 342 27.39 0.15 13.53
CA ASP A 342 28.40 -0.82 13.08
C ASP A 342 28.15 -1.33 11.65
N LYS A 343 26.89 -1.27 11.19
CA LYS A 343 26.45 -1.73 9.86
C LYS A 343 25.40 -0.79 9.28
N TYR A 344 25.41 -0.66 7.96
CA TYR A 344 24.50 0.23 7.24
C TYR A 344 23.73 -0.50 6.15
N MET A 345 22.42 -0.24 6.11
CA MET A 345 21.55 -0.60 5.00
C MET A 345 21.06 0.68 4.32
N LEU A 346 21.28 0.81 3.02
CA LEU A 346 20.73 1.90 2.21
C LEU A 346 19.55 1.37 1.39
N VAL A 347 18.42 2.04 1.48
CA VAL A 347 17.23 1.76 0.69
C VAL A 347 16.99 2.93 -0.25
N LEU A 348 16.93 2.62 -1.55
CA LEU A 348 16.57 3.58 -2.59
C LEU A 348 15.16 3.24 -3.06
N LYS A 349 14.19 4.16 -2.89
CA LYS A 349 12.77 3.93 -3.22
C LYS A 349 12.25 5.03 -4.16
N ASN A 350 11.81 4.62 -5.36
CA ASN A 350 11.22 5.40 -6.47
C ASN A 350 10.87 4.46 -7.63
N HIS A 351 10.56 5.02 -8.80
CA HIS A 351 10.76 4.36 -10.09
C HIS A 351 12.22 3.97 -10.32
N GLY A 352 12.40 2.87 -11.06
CA GLY A 352 13.69 2.39 -11.54
C GLY A 352 13.67 2.13 -13.03
N ALA A 353 14.81 2.33 -13.70
CA ALA A 353 15.01 2.09 -15.12
C ALA A 353 16.27 1.23 -15.37
N GLY A 354 16.66 0.42 -14.38
CA GLY A 354 17.81 -0.47 -14.42
C GLY A 354 19.12 0.27 -14.63
N TRP A 355 19.93 -0.20 -15.59
CA TRP A 355 21.26 0.36 -15.87
C TRP A 355 21.28 1.85 -16.25
N LYS A 356 20.14 2.42 -16.67
CA LYS A 356 20.06 3.85 -17.02
C LYS A 356 20.12 4.70 -15.76
N GLY A 357 19.22 4.47 -14.81
CA GLY A 357 19.07 5.28 -13.62
C GLY A 357 17.80 4.95 -12.83
N HIS A 358 17.56 5.74 -11.80
CA HIS A 358 16.44 5.62 -10.87
C HIS A 358 16.09 7.01 -10.30
N SER A 359 15.11 7.08 -9.38
CA SER A 359 14.81 8.30 -8.61
C SER A 359 14.53 9.51 -9.50
N VAL A 360 13.34 9.53 -10.10
CA VAL A 360 12.87 10.65 -10.91
C VAL A 360 12.17 11.71 -10.06
N ASP A 361 12.74 12.90 -10.09
CA ASP A 361 12.24 14.09 -9.43
C ASP A 361 11.52 14.97 -10.45
N ALA A 362 10.19 15.00 -10.37
CA ALA A 362 9.35 15.62 -11.38
C ALA A 362 9.37 17.15 -11.34
N THR A 363 9.54 17.78 -10.16
CA THR A 363 9.57 19.25 -10.07
C THR A 363 10.96 19.82 -10.34
N SER A 364 12.01 19.00 -10.23
CA SER A 364 13.38 19.28 -10.67
C SER A 364 13.60 19.00 -12.17
N ALA A 365 12.61 19.35 -13.00
CA ALA A 365 12.62 19.15 -14.46
C ALA A 365 12.68 17.67 -14.93
N ASN A 366 12.13 16.74 -14.14
CA ASN A 366 12.22 15.29 -14.37
C ASN A 366 13.68 14.81 -14.37
N ASP A 367 14.46 15.30 -13.42
CA ASP A 367 15.84 14.85 -13.25
C ASP A 367 15.85 13.41 -12.77
N TRP A 368 16.77 12.60 -13.30
CA TRP A 368 16.93 11.20 -12.94
C TRP A 368 18.31 11.01 -12.34
N MET A 369 18.40 10.29 -11.23
CA MET A 369 19.69 9.79 -10.74
C MET A 369 20.21 8.71 -11.71
N TYR A 370 21.15 9.07 -12.60
CA TYR A 370 21.77 8.08 -13.49
C TYR A 370 22.74 7.18 -12.71
N MET A 371 22.91 5.93 -13.13
CA MET A 371 23.74 4.98 -12.35
C MET A 371 25.21 5.40 -12.16
N GLY A 372 25.75 6.23 -13.06
CA GLY A 372 27.08 6.82 -12.89
C GLY A 372 27.13 7.90 -11.80
N GLU A 373 26.03 8.61 -11.60
CA GLU A 373 25.83 9.58 -10.52
C GLU A 373 25.60 8.86 -9.20
N THR A 374 24.77 7.79 -9.18
CA THR A 374 24.63 6.90 -8.01
C THR A 374 26.00 6.41 -7.56
N LYS A 375 26.83 5.90 -8.47
CA LYS A 375 28.21 5.49 -8.15
C LYS A 375 29.01 6.63 -7.52
N THR A 376 28.88 7.85 -8.04
CA THR A 376 29.58 9.02 -7.52
C THR A 376 29.11 9.37 -6.11
N ALA A 377 27.79 9.35 -5.87
CA ALA A 377 27.18 9.61 -4.57
C ALA A 377 27.57 8.57 -3.50
N LEU A 378 27.77 7.31 -3.89
CA LEU A 378 28.21 6.26 -2.97
C LEU A 378 29.74 6.26 -2.73
N SER A 379 30.51 6.92 -3.59
CA SER A 379 31.99 6.90 -3.55
C SER A 379 32.59 7.89 -2.55
N THR A 380 31.78 8.75 -1.93
CA THR A 380 32.24 9.88 -1.12
C THR A 380 32.68 9.49 0.29
N GLU A 381 32.24 8.36 0.83
CA GLU A 381 32.58 7.97 2.20
C GLU A 381 33.14 6.54 2.32
N GLY A 382 34.06 6.37 3.27
CA GLY A 382 34.99 5.25 3.39
C GLY A 382 34.41 3.92 3.84
N ASP A 383 33.09 3.82 4.02
CA ASP A 383 32.42 2.61 4.50
C ASP A 383 31.57 1.94 3.41
N THR A 384 31.71 0.63 3.32
CA THR A 384 30.93 -0.21 2.40
C THR A 384 29.61 -0.55 3.05
N PHE A 385 28.48 -0.14 2.46
CA PHE A 385 27.14 -0.56 2.88
C PHE A 385 27.07 -2.09 2.99
N ASP A 386 26.51 -2.59 4.08
CA ASP A 386 26.28 -4.02 4.23
C ASP A 386 25.22 -4.48 3.24
N VAL A 387 24.14 -3.72 3.10
CA VAL A 387 23.06 -4.00 2.15
C VAL A 387 22.65 -2.73 1.43
N VAL A 388 22.55 -2.79 0.10
CA VAL A 388 21.82 -1.79 -0.70
C VAL A 388 20.57 -2.47 -1.25
N LEU A 389 19.40 -1.98 -0.84
CA LEU A 389 18.09 -2.41 -1.34
C LEU A 389 17.58 -1.38 -2.35
N PHE A 390 17.34 -1.83 -3.58
CA PHE A 390 16.57 -1.07 -4.55
C PHE A 390 15.11 -1.51 -4.46
N ASP A 391 14.29 -0.70 -3.78
CA ASP A 391 12.83 -0.80 -3.76
C ASP A 391 12.26 -0.04 -4.98
N GLN A 392 12.64 -0.56 -6.17
CA GLN A 392 12.46 0.09 -7.47
C GLN A 392 12.43 -0.96 -8.59
N CYS A 393 11.71 -0.64 -9.67
CA CYS A 393 11.60 -1.50 -10.84
C CYS A 393 12.95 -1.73 -11.54
N LEU A 394 13.17 -2.95 -12.06
CA LEU A 394 14.23 -3.27 -13.02
C LEU A 394 15.68 -3.13 -12.52
N MET A 395 15.90 -2.98 -11.22
CA MET A 395 17.23 -2.74 -10.64
C MET A 395 18.09 -4.01 -10.44
N GLY A 396 17.50 -5.20 -10.62
CA GLY A 396 18.12 -6.52 -10.54
C GLY A 396 19.02 -6.85 -11.73
N MET A 397 19.90 -5.92 -12.13
CA MET A 397 20.78 -6.04 -13.29
C MET A 397 22.25 -6.15 -12.90
N VAL A 398 23.04 -6.85 -13.72
CA VAL A 398 24.49 -7.01 -13.50
C VAL A 398 25.23 -5.67 -13.65
N GLU A 399 24.75 -4.79 -14.53
CA GLU A 399 25.28 -3.44 -14.74
C GLU A 399 25.09 -2.56 -13.51
N VAL A 400 23.92 -2.68 -12.85
CA VAL A 400 23.61 -1.96 -11.60
C VAL A 400 24.53 -2.47 -10.49
N ALA A 401 24.62 -3.79 -10.30
CA ALA A 401 25.51 -4.40 -9.32
C ALA A 401 26.99 -4.02 -9.54
N TYR A 402 27.42 -3.89 -10.80
CA TYR A 402 28.77 -3.46 -11.14
C TYR A 402 29.03 -1.99 -10.77
N GLN A 403 28.06 -1.10 -10.96
CA GLN A 403 28.22 0.32 -10.66
C GLN A 403 28.39 0.57 -9.16
N ILE A 404 27.63 -0.13 -8.31
CA ILE A 404 27.65 0.07 -6.86
C ILE A 404 28.60 -0.89 -6.12
N GLY A 405 29.15 -1.90 -6.79
CA GLY A 405 29.80 -3.04 -6.13
C GLY A 405 31.10 -2.71 -5.36
N ALA A 406 31.66 -1.52 -5.54
CA ALA A 406 32.78 -1.03 -4.72
C ALA A 406 32.33 -0.53 -3.33
N ASN A 407 31.05 -0.19 -3.18
CA ASN A 407 30.50 0.46 -1.98
C ASN A 407 29.36 -0.35 -1.35
N ALA A 408 29.02 -1.53 -1.87
CA ALA A 408 28.01 -2.43 -1.31
C ALA A 408 28.55 -3.86 -1.16
N LYS A 409 28.26 -4.53 -0.04
CA LYS A 409 28.57 -5.95 0.14
C LYS A 409 27.53 -6.83 -0.53
N VAL A 410 26.25 -6.52 -0.34
CA VAL A 410 25.10 -7.20 -0.96
C VAL A 410 24.14 -6.18 -1.57
N MET A 411 23.70 -6.44 -2.79
CA MET A 411 22.60 -5.72 -3.44
C MET A 411 21.36 -6.60 -3.42
N VAL A 412 20.21 -6.05 -3.03
CA VAL A 412 18.90 -6.69 -3.16
C VAL A 412 18.04 -5.87 -4.11
N ALA A 413 17.48 -6.50 -5.15
CA ALA A 413 16.71 -5.80 -6.18
C ALA A 413 15.83 -6.76 -6.99
N SER A 414 14.80 -6.20 -7.64
CA SER A 414 13.93 -6.88 -8.61
C SER A 414 14.44 -6.70 -10.05
N GLU A 415 14.47 -7.75 -10.86
CA GLU A 415 14.69 -7.63 -12.31
C GLU A 415 13.42 -7.13 -13.05
N GLU A 416 12.27 -7.18 -12.38
CA GLU A 416 10.95 -6.79 -12.89
C GLU A 416 10.38 -5.54 -12.18
N ILE A 417 9.17 -5.17 -12.59
CA ILE A 417 8.37 -4.11 -11.94
C ILE A 417 8.09 -4.47 -10.47
N THR A 418 8.17 -3.46 -9.60
CA THR A 418 7.80 -3.53 -8.19
C THR A 418 6.66 -2.56 -7.89
N TYR A 419 5.91 -2.83 -6.83
CA TYR A 419 4.83 -2.00 -6.31
C TYR A 419 5.22 -1.34 -4.98
N VAL A 420 4.42 -0.35 -4.55
CA VAL A 420 4.79 0.51 -3.42
C VAL A 420 4.89 -0.27 -2.10
N ASP A 421 4.12 -1.33 -1.93
CA ASP A 421 4.02 -2.13 -0.72
C ASP A 421 4.78 -3.47 -0.78
N ASP A 422 5.55 -3.73 -1.84
CA ASP A 422 6.29 -4.98 -2.03
C ASP A 422 7.29 -5.27 -0.90
N ILE A 423 7.83 -4.24 -0.27
CA ILE A 423 8.84 -4.35 0.80
C ILE A 423 8.16 -4.29 2.18
N PRO A 424 8.22 -5.38 2.98
CA PRO A 424 7.61 -5.42 4.31
C PRO A 424 8.53 -4.75 5.35
N TYR A 425 8.63 -3.43 5.32
CA TYR A 425 9.58 -2.66 6.14
C TYR A 425 9.51 -2.95 7.65
N GLU A 426 8.31 -2.99 8.22
CA GLU A 426 8.12 -3.29 9.65
C GLU A 426 8.77 -4.63 10.04
N LYS A 427 8.53 -5.67 9.25
CA LYS A 427 9.09 -7.01 9.45
C LYS A 427 10.62 -7.00 9.32
N ILE A 428 11.16 -6.25 8.37
CA ILE A 428 12.61 -6.08 8.17
C ILE A 428 13.24 -5.45 9.42
N ILE A 429 12.71 -4.31 9.86
CA ILE A 429 13.22 -3.54 10.99
C ILE A 429 13.19 -4.40 12.27
N ASN A 430 12.04 -5.01 12.57
CA ASN A 430 11.86 -5.83 13.77
C ASN A 430 12.75 -7.07 13.76
N THR A 431 12.94 -7.72 12.60
CA THR A 431 13.77 -8.93 12.52
C THR A 431 15.26 -8.61 12.66
N ILE A 432 15.74 -7.52 12.05
CA ILE A 432 17.13 -7.05 12.22
C ILE A 432 17.36 -6.63 13.69
N ASN A 433 16.41 -5.92 14.30
CA ASN A 433 16.50 -5.53 15.70
C ASN A 433 16.59 -6.74 16.65
N ALA A 434 15.87 -7.82 16.37
CA ALA A 434 15.96 -9.07 17.12
C ALA A 434 17.26 -9.84 16.86
N ASN A 435 17.95 -9.56 15.74
CA ASN A 435 19.15 -10.27 15.29
C ASN A 435 20.29 -9.33 14.87
N PRO A 436 20.75 -8.42 15.74
CA PRO A 436 21.68 -7.35 15.37
C PRO A 436 23.04 -7.86 14.83
N ALA A 437 23.45 -9.05 15.28
CA ALA A 437 24.71 -9.67 14.87
C ALA A 437 24.72 -10.22 13.44
N TRP A 438 23.57 -10.32 12.74
CA TRP A 438 23.51 -10.84 11.37
C TRP A 438 24.43 -10.09 10.41
N ASP A 439 24.98 -10.81 9.44
CA ASP A 439 25.83 -10.23 8.40
C ASP A 439 25.02 -9.82 7.16
N ALA A 440 25.66 -9.08 6.26
CA ALA A 440 25.08 -8.61 5.00
C ALA A 440 24.40 -9.72 4.17
N ARG A 441 25.02 -10.91 4.10
CA ARG A 441 24.47 -12.05 3.35
C ARG A 441 23.20 -12.57 3.98
N THR A 442 23.20 -12.76 5.30
CA THR A 442 22.03 -13.24 6.03
C THR A 442 20.86 -12.28 5.90
N VAL A 443 21.11 -10.97 6.00
CA VAL A 443 20.07 -9.94 5.78
C VAL A 443 19.58 -9.97 4.33
N GLY A 444 20.47 -10.03 3.34
CA GLY A 444 20.09 -10.12 1.93
C GLY A 444 19.25 -11.34 1.57
N ASP A 445 19.65 -12.53 2.03
CA ASP A 445 18.90 -13.78 1.81
C ASP A 445 17.51 -13.72 2.50
N SER A 446 17.46 -13.09 3.67
CA SER A 446 16.20 -12.90 4.41
C SER A 446 15.29 -11.88 3.74
N LEU A 447 15.82 -10.78 3.21
CA LEU A 447 15.08 -9.79 2.43
C LEU A 447 14.39 -10.43 1.23
N VAL A 448 15.11 -11.20 0.42
CA VAL A 448 14.51 -11.94 -0.71
C VAL A 448 13.39 -12.87 -0.23
N SER A 449 13.60 -13.55 0.91
CA SER A 449 12.60 -14.43 1.49
C SER A 449 11.36 -13.68 1.97
N TRP A 450 11.53 -12.48 2.55
CA TRP A 450 10.43 -11.65 3.03
C TRP A 450 9.68 -10.98 1.89
N CYS A 451 10.36 -10.48 0.87
CA CYS A 451 9.74 -10.01 -0.37
C CYS A 451 8.91 -11.13 -1.00
N ARG A 452 9.47 -12.34 -1.12
CA ARG A 452 8.71 -13.51 -1.60
C ARG A 452 7.49 -13.82 -0.73
N GLN A 453 7.58 -13.67 0.59
CA GLN A 453 6.46 -13.85 1.53
C GLN A 453 5.48 -12.66 1.56
N ASN A 454 5.82 -11.58 0.87
CA ASN A 454 5.01 -10.37 0.75
C ASN A 454 4.61 -10.14 -0.71
N MET A 455 4.85 -11.14 -1.58
CA MET A 455 4.58 -11.09 -3.00
C MET A 455 3.07 -11.06 -3.22
N PRO A 456 2.51 -10.01 -3.85
CA PRO A 456 1.12 -10.00 -4.29
C PRO A 456 0.99 -11.06 -5.37
N ALA A 457 -0.05 -11.87 -5.29
CA ALA A 457 0.05 -13.14 -5.95
C ALA A 457 -0.61 -13.21 -7.33
N ARG A 458 -1.30 -12.13 -7.70
CA ARG A 458 -1.50 -11.75 -9.12
C ARG A 458 -0.22 -11.46 -9.87
N ASN A 459 0.90 -11.22 -9.19
CA ASN A 459 2.11 -10.84 -9.90
C ASN A 459 2.81 -12.09 -10.46
N THR A 460 2.48 -12.41 -11.71
CA THR A 460 3.19 -13.45 -12.50
C THR A 460 4.66 -13.11 -12.75
N THR A 461 5.07 -11.87 -12.45
CA THR A 461 6.39 -11.28 -12.67
C THR A 461 6.85 -10.54 -11.40
N TYR A 462 6.96 -11.27 -10.28
CA TYR A 462 7.54 -10.75 -9.05
C TYR A 462 8.91 -11.38 -8.83
N THR A 463 9.93 -10.55 -8.69
CA THR A 463 11.30 -11.02 -8.59
C THR A 463 12.03 -10.24 -7.53
N PHE A 464 12.79 -10.92 -6.69
CA PHE A 464 13.84 -10.28 -5.91
C PHE A 464 15.02 -11.24 -5.85
N SER A 465 16.21 -10.68 -5.97
CA SER A 465 17.45 -11.45 -5.84
C SER A 465 18.43 -10.71 -4.94
N ALA A 466 19.28 -11.46 -4.26
CA ALA A 466 20.40 -10.94 -3.50
C ALA A 466 21.71 -11.26 -4.25
N VAL A 467 22.46 -10.23 -4.58
CA VAL A 467 23.72 -10.31 -5.33
C VAL A 467 24.88 -9.96 -4.41
N ASP A 468 25.85 -10.87 -4.28
CA ASP A 468 27.10 -10.61 -3.55
C ASP A 468 28.04 -9.76 -4.41
N CYS A 469 27.98 -8.44 -4.20
CA CYS A 469 28.73 -7.44 -4.94
C CYS A 469 30.25 -7.59 -4.78
N ARG A 470 30.74 -8.21 -3.71
CA ARG A 470 32.19 -8.43 -3.47
C ARG A 470 32.82 -9.31 -4.54
N ASN A 471 32.02 -10.13 -5.22
CA ASN A 471 32.46 -11.03 -6.29
C ASN A 471 32.06 -10.58 -7.70
N ILE A 472 31.44 -9.40 -7.84
CA ILE A 472 30.87 -8.95 -9.13
C ILE A 472 31.94 -8.83 -10.23
N GLN A 473 33.14 -8.38 -9.88
CA GLN A 473 34.24 -8.24 -10.84
C GLN A 473 34.63 -9.57 -11.49
N GLY A 474 34.55 -10.66 -10.72
CA GLY A 474 34.80 -12.01 -11.23
C GLY A 474 33.78 -12.41 -12.30
N LEU A 475 32.49 -12.14 -12.05
CA LEU A 475 31.42 -12.39 -13.02
C LEU A 475 31.59 -11.53 -14.28
N ILE A 476 31.86 -10.23 -14.12
CA ILE A 476 32.10 -9.31 -15.25
C ILE A 476 33.26 -9.79 -16.13
N ASN A 477 34.34 -10.28 -15.53
CA ASN A 477 35.46 -10.83 -16.30
C ASN A 477 35.03 -12.05 -17.14
N GLN A 478 34.20 -12.95 -16.58
CA GLN A 478 33.68 -14.10 -17.33
C GLN A 478 32.72 -13.68 -18.45
N ILE A 479 31.84 -12.71 -18.20
CA ILE A 479 30.94 -12.15 -19.23
C ILE A 479 31.76 -11.52 -20.37
N ASN A 480 32.81 -10.77 -20.04
CA ASN A 480 33.71 -10.19 -21.04
C ASN A 480 34.43 -11.27 -21.86
N THR A 481 34.93 -12.32 -21.21
CA THR A 481 35.55 -13.46 -21.91
C THR A 481 34.55 -14.11 -22.87
N PHE A 482 33.34 -14.41 -22.40
CA PHE A 482 32.28 -14.98 -23.24
C PHE A 482 31.93 -14.07 -24.43
N GLY A 483 31.80 -12.76 -24.22
CA GLY A 483 31.56 -11.79 -25.30
C GLY A 483 32.68 -11.73 -26.34
N LEU A 484 33.94 -11.86 -25.91
CA LEU A 484 35.09 -11.92 -26.83
C LEU A 484 35.11 -13.21 -27.65
N GLU A 485 34.76 -14.35 -27.04
CA GLU A 485 34.63 -15.63 -27.71
C GLU A 485 33.51 -15.59 -28.77
N LEU A 486 32.32 -15.09 -28.41
CA LEU A 486 31.22 -14.89 -29.35
C LEU A 486 31.62 -13.98 -30.52
N LYS A 487 32.33 -12.88 -30.23
CA LYS A 487 32.82 -11.97 -31.28
C LYS A 487 33.82 -12.63 -32.22
N THR A 488 34.67 -13.52 -31.72
CA THR A 488 35.61 -14.27 -32.57
C THR A 488 34.90 -15.34 -33.40
N GLY A 489 33.85 -15.96 -32.85
CA GLY A 489 33.03 -16.95 -33.54
C GLY A 489 31.98 -16.38 -34.50
N ILE A 490 31.75 -15.07 -34.54
CA ILE A 490 30.65 -14.49 -35.33
C ILE A 490 30.88 -14.63 -36.85
N ASP A 491 32.14 -14.59 -37.29
CA ASP A 491 32.51 -14.80 -38.70
C ASP A 491 32.30 -16.28 -39.10
N ASP A 492 32.49 -17.21 -38.16
CA ASP A 492 32.20 -18.64 -38.32
C ASP A 492 30.68 -18.84 -38.50
N TYR A 493 29.86 -18.25 -37.61
CA TYR A 493 28.40 -18.30 -37.71
C TYR A 493 27.88 -17.82 -39.08
N VAL A 494 28.41 -16.72 -39.62
CA VAL A 494 28.01 -16.19 -40.93
C VAL A 494 28.35 -17.15 -42.09
N GLY A 495 29.46 -17.89 -42.00
CA GLY A 495 29.85 -18.92 -42.96
C GLY A 495 29.02 -20.21 -42.88
N HIS A 496 28.32 -20.41 -41.76
CA HIS A 496 27.65 -21.65 -41.37
C HIS A 496 26.12 -21.52 -41.33
N CYS A 497 25.54 -20.47 -41.94
CA CYS A 497 24.09 -20.25 -42.14
C CYS A 497 23.41 -21.25 -43.11
N TYR A 498 23.90 -22.49 -43.21
CA TYR A 498 23.26 -23.57 -43.97
C TYR A 498 22.45 -24.44 -43.01
N PRO A 499 21.21 -24.84 -43.33
CA PRO A 499 20.39 -25.69 -42.47
C PRO A 499 21.10 -26.99 -42.01
N ALA A 500 22.02 -27.51 -42.83
CA ALA A 500 22.80 -28.72 -42.54
C ALA A 500 23.88 -28.55 -41.45
N ASP A 501 24.24 -27.31 -41.09
CA ASP A 501 25.25 -27.03 -40.06
C ASP A 501 24.64 -26.59 -38.73
N ASN A 502 23.33 -26.76 -38.58
CA ASN A 502 22.68 -26.57 -37.29
C ASN A 502 23.24 -27.59 -36.27
N VAL A 503 23.69 -27.11 -35.12
CA VAL A 503 24.20 -27.93 -34.02
C VAL A 503 23.23 -29.05 -33.62
N GLN A 504 21.91 -28.81 -33.72
CA GLN A 504 20.88 -29.82 -33.48
C GLN A 504 20.87 -30.93 -34.55
N ILE A 505 21.18 -30.62 -35.81
CA ILE A 505 21.33 -31.61 -36.89
C ILE A 505 22.60 -32.42 -36.69
N GLN A 506 23.73 -31.77 -36.35
CA GLN A 506 24.97 -32.50 -36.06
C GLN A 506 24.83 -33.43 -34.85
N ILE A 507 24.14 -33.01 -33.78
CA ILE A 507 23.82 -33.86 -32.63
C ILE A 507 22.93 -35.03 -33.05
N ARG A 508 21.86 -34.79 -33.82
CA ARG A 508 20.99 -35.85 -34.36
C ARG A 508 21.76 -36.87 -35.19
N GLU A 509 22.62 -36.43 -36.11
CA GLU A 509 23.39 -37.31 -36.98
C GLU A 509 24.46 -38.11 -36.22
N ASN A 510 25.06 -37.53 -35.17
CA ASN A 510 25.99 -38.26 -34.32
C ASN A 510 25.29 -39.31 -33.45
N LEU A 511 24.06 -39.06 -32.99
CA LEU A 511 23.25 -40.06 -32.29
C LEU A 511 22.83 -41.23 -33.19
N ILE A 512 22.52 -40.96 -34.47
CA ILE A 512 22.18 -42.00 -35.45
C ILE A 512 23.40 -42.87 -35.84
N LYS A 513 24.63 -42.33 -35.74
CA LYS A 513 25.87 -43.09 -36.03
C LYS A 513 26.30 -44.02 -34.89
N THR A 514 25.74 -43.87 -33.70
CA THR A 514 26.05 -44.69 -32.52
C THR A 514 25.06 -45.84 -32.29
N GLU A 515 24.06 -45.99 -33.16
CA GLU A 515 23.24 -47.19 -33.34
C GLU A 515 23.72 -47.96 -34.58
#